data_AF-A0A9X1S806-F1
#
_entry.id   AF-A0A9X1S806-F1
#
_cell.length_a   1.000
_cell.length_b   1.000
_cell.length_c   1.000
_cell.angle_alpha   90.00
_cell.angle_beta   90.00
_cell.angle_gamma   90.00
#
_symmetry.space_group_name_H-M   'P 1'
#
loop_
_entity.id
_entity.type
_entity.pdbx_description
1 polymer ?
#
loop_
_entity_poly.entity_id
_entity_poly.type
_entity_poly.pdbx_seq_one_letter_code
_entity_poly.pdbx_strand_id
1 'polypeptide(L)'
;MEAETDVKIPRNRAGVWLIHAAAALILIPCFAYGAMIYESLPETIPTHWGAGGTPDAWADKSFGSVFAPLLIGAGTSVFLVLIAAAVPLMVPPSQDATAWELWRREGMIRGTVATMGGVSALTAALVGLLSVAGWRNPDALPMGPVLILLALILAVVFVAYTLSSRWARRSALKSGVMPTAQEQEEDKQWTVGGLYNNPDDPHILVPKRSGSGTGMTVNVGNAKGRAAVVVFLGLFVGVPLVFGVFAVV
;
A
#
# COMPACT_ATOMS: atom_id res chain seq x y z
N MET A 1 2.76 12.77 41.94
CA MET A 1 2.07 12.59 40.65
C MET A 1 2.58 11.27 40.11
N GLU A 2 1.95 10.18 40.54
CA GLU A 2 2.38 8.82 40.18
C GLU A 2 2.13 8.55 38.70
N ALA A 3 3.07 7.86 38.09
CA ALA A 3 3.18 7.67 36.66
C ALA A 3 1.97 6.93 36.08
N GLU A 4 1.39 7.52 35.05
CA GLU A 4 0.31 6.99 34.20
C GLU A 4 0.84 5.86 33.29
N THR A 5 1.49 4.84 33.86
CA THR A 5 2.35 3.90 33.11
C THR A 5 1.76 2.51 32.87
N ASP A 6 0.49 2.23 33.20
CA ASP A 6 -0.13 0.93 32.89
C ASP A 6 -1.23 1.01 31.82
N VAL A 7 -0.97 1.77 30.74
CA VAL A 7 -1.84 1.75 29.56
C VAL A 7 -1.58 0.49 28.74
N LYS A 8 -2.48 -0.51 28.87
CA LYS A 8 -2.45 -1.75 28.09
C LYS A 8 -2.91 -1.51 26.66
N ILE A 9 -1.97 -1.26 25.76
CA ILE A 9 -2.24 -1.13 24.33
C ILE A 9 -2.41 -2.51 23.70
N PRO A 10 -3.53 -2.81 23.03
CA PRO A 10 -3.79 -4.10 22.44
C PRO A 10 -2.82 -4.37 21.29
N ARG A 11 -1.90 -5.31 21.51
CA ARG A 11 -0.94 -5.78 20.49
C ARG A 11 -1.52 -6.86 19.56
N ASN A 12 -2.75 -7.32 19.80
CA ASN A 12 -3.41 -8.27 18.91
C ASN A 12 -3.82 -7.57 17.60
N ARG A 13 -3.18 -7.99 16.50
CA ARG A 13 -3.40 -7.47 15.14
C ARG A 13 -4.01 -8.51 14.20
N ALA A 14 -4.53 -9.63 14.72
CA ALA A 14 -4.99 -10.77 13.92
C ALA A 14 -5.92 -10.37 12.78
N GLY A 15 -6.92 -9.52 13.05
CA GLY A 15 -7.85 -9.05 12.02
C GLY A 15 -7.20 -8.31 10.84
N VAL A 16 -6.15 -7.53 11.10
CA VAL A 16 -5.42 -6.81 10.03
C VAL A 16 -4.48 -7.76 9.28
N TRP A 17 -3.93 -8.76 9.97
CA TRP A 17 -3.11 -9.79 9.34
C TRP A 17 -3.89 -10.67 8.36
N LEU A 18 -5.18 -10.93 8.61
CA LEU A 18 -6.04 -11.69 7.70
C LEU A 18 -6.09 -11.12 6.28
N ILE A 19 -5.87 -9.81 6.10
CA ILE A 19 -5.83 -9.17 4.78
C ILE A 19 -4.77 -9.82 3.88
N HIS A 20 -3.64 -10.26 4.43
CA HIS A 20 -2.57 -10.87 3.64
C HIS A 20 -2.96 -12.24 3.05
N ALA A 21 -3.93 -12.93 3.65
CA ALA A 21 -4.44 -14.19 3.11
C ALA A 21 -5.18 -13.97 1.78
N ALA A 22 -5.73 -12.78 1.53
CA ALA A 22 -6.48 -12.48 0.31
C ALA A 22 -5.64 -12.67 -0.95
N ALA A 23 -4.35 -12.32 -0.93
CA ALA A 23 -3.47 -12.51 -2.08
C ALA A 23 -3.35 -14.00 -2.45
N ALA A 24 -3.16 -14.89 -1.47
CA ALA A 24 -3.11 -16.33 -1.71
C ALA A 24 -4.46 -16.87 -2.21
N LEU A 25 -5.57 -16.40 -1.63
CA LEU A 25 -6.94 -16.77 -2.05
C LEU A 25 -7.26 -16.33 -3.49
N ILE A 26 -6.54 -15.36 -4.05
CA ILE A 26 -6.67 -14.91 -5.44
C ILE A 26 -5.72 -15.69 -6.36
N LEU A 27 -4.45 -15.79 -5.98
CA LEU A 27 -3.41 -16.38 -6.83
C LEU A 27 -3.55 -17.90 -6.97
N ILE A 28 -3.94 -18.62 -5.91
CA ILE A 28 -4.08 -20.08 -5.94
C ILE A 28 -5.14 -20.51 -6.97
N PRO A 29 -6.37 -19.95 -6.97
CA PRO A 29 -7.35 -20.26 -8.01
C PRO A 29 -6.89 -19.89 -9.42
N CYS A 30 -6.21 -18.74 -9.60
CA CYS A 30 -5.68 -18.35 -10.91
C CYS A 30 -4.64 -19.36 -11.42
N PHE A 31 -3.72 -19.80 -10.54
CA PHE A 31 -2.73 -20.81 -10.87
C PHE A 31 -3.38 -22.16 -11.20
N ALA A 32 -4.30 -22.62 -10.36
CA ALA A 32 -5.03 -23.87 -10.58
C ALA A 32 -5.80 -23.85 -11.91
N TYR A 33 -6.47 -22.74 -12.20
CA TYR A 33 -7.17 -22.55 -13.46
C TYR A 33 -6.24 -22.58 -14.67
N GLY A 34 -5.11 -21.87 -14.61
CA GLY A 34 -4.09 -21.91 -15.65
C GLY A 34 -3.56 -23.33 -15.88
N ALA A 35 -3.32 -24.08 -14.81
CA ALA A 35 -2.89 -25.48 -14.89
C ALA A 35 -3.95 -26.38 -15.54
N MET A 36 -5.23 -26.16 -15.24
CA MET A 36 -6.33 -26.93 -15.86
C MET A 36 -6.47 -26.70 -17.36
N ILE A 37 -6.13 -25.50 -17.85
CA ILE A 37 -6.23 -25.15 -19.28
C ILE A 37 -4.88 -25.18 -20.01
N TYR A 38 -3.79 -25.52 -19.32
CA TYR A 38 -2.43 -25.36 -19.85
C TYR A 38 -2.22 -26.04 -21.21
N GLU A 39 -2.72 -27.28 -21.35
CA GLU A 39 -2.61 -28.06 -22.59
C GLU A 39 -3.38 -27.44 -23.76
N SER A 40 -4.46 -26.71 -23.49
CA SER A 40 -5.28 -26.05 -24.53
C SER A 40 -4.82 -24.63 -24.86
N LEU A 41 -3.81 -24.09 -24.14
CA LEU A 41 -3.24 -22.80 -24.47
C LEU A 41 -2.49 -22.87 -25.82
N PRO A 42 -2.53 -21.78 -26.61
CA PRO A 42 -1.77 -21.70 -27.86
C PRO A 42 -0.27 -21.88 -27.64
N GLU A 43 0.45 -22.26 -28.70
CA GLU A 43 1.91 -22.42 -28.65
C GLU A 43 2.67 -21.12 -28.37
N THR A 44 2.03 -19.97 -28.59
CA THR A 44 2.54 -18.64 -28.22
C THR A 44 1.54 -17.88 -27.38
N ILE A 45 2.00 -17.22 -26.32
CA ILE A 45 1.16 -16.42 -25.42
C ILE A 45 1.67 -14.98 -25.33
N PRO A 46 0.77 -14.00 -25.11
CA PRO A 46 1.18 -12.62 -24.91
C PRO A 46 1.90 -12.47 -23.58
N THR A 47 3.00 -11.72 -23.58
CA THR A 47 3.79 -11.40 -22.37
C THR A 47 3.78 -9.92 -22.03
N HIS A 48 3.39 -9.08 -22.98
CA HIS A 48 3.25 -7.64 -22.81
C HIS A 48 2.09 -7.13 -23.66
N TRP A 49 1.42 -6.10 -23.13
CA TRP A 49 0.39 -5.36 -23.84
C TRP A 49 0.77 -3.89 -23.84
N GLY A 50 0.64 -3.27 -24.99
CA GLY A 50 0.82 -1.84 -25.14
C GLY A 50 -0.29 -1.05 -24.44
N ALA A 51 -0.12 0.27 -24.46
CA ALA A 51 -1.05 1.27 -23.97
C ALA A 51 -2.53 1.05 -24.37
N GLY A 52 -2.76 0.58 -25.60
CA GLY A 52 -4.10 0.31 -26.14
C GLY A 52 -4.77 -0.95 -25.59
N GLY A 53 -4.07 -1.69 -24.72
CA GLY A 53 -4.50 -2.99 -24.23
C GLY A 53 -4.31 -4.11 -25.24
N THR A 54 -3.64 -3.87 -26.38
CA THR A 54 -3.34 -4.88 -27.41
C THR A 54 -1.95 -5.48 -27.19
N PRO A 55 -1.78 -6.79 -27.42
CA PRO A 55 -0.49 -7.45 -27.22
C PRO A 55 0.54 -6.96 -28.24
N ASP A 56 1.72 -6.58 -27.76
CA ASP A 56 2.86 -6.11 -28.58
C ASP A 56 4.14 -6.93 -28.33
N ALA A 57 4.13 -7.87 -27.38
CA ALA A 57 5.17 -8.88 -27.19
C ALA A 57 4.58 -10.25 -26.83
N TRP A 58 5.22 -11.29 -27.34
CA TRP A 58 4.80 -12.68 -27.25
C TRP A 58 5.98 -13.59 -26.89
N ALA A 59 5.69 -14.74 -26.30
CA ALA A 59 6.66 -15.79 -26.02
C ALA A 59 6.08 -17.18 -26.29
N ASP A 60 6.98 -18.14 -26.54
CA ASP A 60 6.60 -19.56 -26.63
C ASP A 60 5.99 -20.05 -25.31
N LYS A 61 5.00 -20.93 -25.43
CA LYS A 61 4.32 -21.57 -24.30
C LYS A 61 5.32 -22.42 -23.52
N SER A 62 5.46 -22.08 -22.25
CA SER A 62 6.23 -22.84 -21.27
C SER A 62 5.64 -22.62 -19.89
N PHE A 63 6.00 -23.47 -18.94
CA PHE A 63 5.63 -23.26 -17.55
C PHE A 63 6.06 -21.86 -17.05
N GLY A 64 7.26 -21.42 -17.46
CA GLY A 64 7.80 -20.12 -17.10
C GLY A 64 6.97 -18.98 -17.67
N SER A 65 6.72 -18.97 -18.98
CA SER A 65 5.97 -17.88 -19.62
C SER A 65 4.52 -17.79 -19.12
N VAL A 66 3.88 -18.93 -18.81
CA VAL A 66 2.49 -18.97 -18.33
C VAL A 66 2.37 -18.57 -16.86
N PHE A 67 3.24 -19.11 -15.98
CA PHE A 67 3.04 -19.01 -14.53
C PHE A 67 3.99 -18.03 -13.81
N ALA A 68 5.06 -17.55 -14.44
CA ALA A 68 5.98 -16.61 -13.79
C ALA A 68 5.29 -15.36 -13.22
N PRO A 69 4.32 -14.70 -13.91
CA PRO A 69 3.62 -13.56 -13.32
C PRO A 69 2.96 -13.89 -11.98
N LEU A 70 2.25 -15.03 -11.89
CA LEU A 70 1.59 -15.47 -10.66
C LEU A 70 2.59 -15.83 -9.55
N LEU A 71 3.72 -16.45 -9.90
CA LEU A 71 4.79 -16.80 -8.96
C LEU A 71 5.50 -15.55 -8.43
N ILE A 72 5.77 -14.56 -9.29
CA ILE A 72 6.30 -13.25 -8.90
C ILE A 72 5.32 -12.52 -7.99
N GLY A 73 4.02 -12.57 -8.31
CA GLY A 73 2.95 -12.05 -7.46
C GLY A 73 2.98 -12.68 -6.07
N ALA A 74 3.06 -14.02 -5.99
CA ALA A 74 3.14 -14.74 -4.73
C ALA A 74 4.41 -14.40 -3.94
N GLY A 75 5.57 -14.35 -4.60
CA GLY A 75 6.83 -13.95 -3.99
C GLY A 75 6.80 -12.52 -3.44
N THR A 76 6.21 -11.59 -4.20
CA THR A 76 5.98 -10.21 -3.75
C THR A 76 5.07 -10.17 -2.53
N SER A 77 3.99 -10.94 -2.51
CA SER A 77 3.09 -11.05 -1.35
C SER A 77 3.81 -11.55 -0.10
N VAL A 78 4.65 -12.58 -0.22
CA VAL A 78 5.48 -13.09 0.88
C VAL A 78 6.46 -12.02 1.36
N PHE A 79 7.14 -11.34 0.43
CA PHE A 79 8.07 -10.27 0.77
C PHE A 79 7.37 -9.14 1.56
N LEU A 80 6.18 -8.70 1.14
CA LEU A 80 5.40 -7.69 1.84
C LEU A 80 4.95 -8.13 3.24
N VAL A 81 4.61 -9.41 3.44
CA VAL A 81 4.35 -10.00 4.77
C VAL A 81 5.58 -9.86 5.67
N LEU A 82 6.77 -10.20 5.15
CA LEU A 82 8.02 -10.12 5.92
C LEU A 82 8.34 -8.67 6.33
N ILE A 83 8.17 -7.71 5.42
CA ILE A 83 8.33 -6.29 5.73
C ILE A 83 7.32 -5.85 6.79
N ALA A 84 6.04 -6.21 6.65
CA ALA A 84 5.02 -5.89 7.64
C ALA A 84 5.33 -6.46 9.04
N ALA A 85 5.94 -7.64 9.10
CA ALA A 85 6.37 -8.28 10.35
C ALA A 85 7.61 -7.61 10.97
N ALA A 86 8.52 -7.09 10.15
CA ALA A 86 9.75 -6.45 10.59
C ALA A 86 9.55 -5.02 11.12
N VAL A 87 8.59 -4.26 10.58
CA VAL A 87 8.36 -2.84 10.93
C VAL A 87 8.29 -2.55 12.43
N PRO A 88 7.56 -3.32 13.26
CA PRO A 88 7.49 -3.07 14.71
C PRO A 88 8.83 -3.24 15.43
N LEU A 89 9.76 -4.00 14.86
CA LEU A 89 11.09 -4.30 15.42
C LEU A 89 12.10 -3.21 15.04
N MET A 90 11.94 -2.58 13.88
CA MET A 90 12.88 -1.58 13.36
C MET A 90 12.70 -0.19 14.01
N VAL A 91 11.53 0.09 14.58
CA VAL A 91 11.22 1.38 15.20
C VAL A 91 10.69 1.15 16.63
N PRO A 92 11.57 0.87 17.61
CA PRO A 92 11.16 0.78 19.01
C PRO A 92 10.62 2.14 19.49
N PRO A 93 9.65 2.15 20.43
CA PRO A 93 9.21 3.40 21.04
C PRO A 93 10.34 4.03 21.86
N SER A 94 10.31 5.35 22.01
CA SER A 94 11.20 6.04 22.95
C SER A 94 10.92 5.60 24.39
N GLN A 95 11.91 5.68 25.27
CA GLN A 95 11.75 5.31 26.68
C GLN A 95 10.81 6.26 27.43
N ASP A 96 10.72 7.51 27.00
CA ASP A 96 9.87 8.57 27.51
C ASP A 96 8.56 8.72 26.73
N ALA A 97 8.23 7.76 25.85
CA ALA A 97 7.04 7.86 25.01
C ALA A 97 5.75 7.90 25.86
N THR A 98 4.89 8.88 25.57
CA THR A 98 3.60 9.02 26.26
C THR A 98 2.63 7.92 25.83
N ALA A 99 1.59 7.67 26.64
CA ALA A 99 0.52 6.76 26.25
C ALA A 99 -0.15 7.17 24.91
N TRP A 100 -0.25 8.47 24.64
CA TRP A 100 -0.79 8.99 23.39
C TRP A 100 0.10 8.64 22.18
N GLU A 101 1.40 8.84 22.30
CA GLU A 101 2.39 8.47 21.29
C GLU A 101 2.42 6.96 21.04
N LEU A 102 2.28 6.15 22.09
CA LEU A 102 2.24 4.70 21.96
C LEU A 102 0.99 4.22 21.20
N TRP A 103 -0.19 4.83 21.43
CA TRP A 103 -1.40 4.54 20.65
C TRP A 103 -1.26 4.96 19.19
N ARG A 104 -0.68 6.14 18.95
CA ARG A 104 -0.36 6.65 17.61
C ARG A 104 0.57 5.69 16.87
N ARG A 105 1.60 5.17 17.55
CA ARG A 105 2.51 4.14 17.02
C ARG A 105 1.78 2.85 16.67
N GLU A 106 0.88 2.36 17.52
CA GLU A 106 0.09 1.16 17.22
C GLU A 106 -0.82 1.36 16.00
N GLY A 107 -1.42 2.55 15.86
CA GLY A 107 -2.18 2.93 14.66
C GLY A 107 -1.31 2.92 13.41
N MET A 108 -0.10 3.47 13.48
CA MET A 108 0.85 3.46 12.37
C MET A 108 1.27 2.05 11.98
N ILE A 109 1.55 1.17 12.94
CA ILE A 109 1.87 -0.23 12.67
C ILE A 109 0.69 -0.95 12.00
N ARG A 110 -0.53 -0.79 12.52
CA ARG A 110 -1.74 -1.36 11.89
C ARG A 110 -1.96 -0.82 10.49
N GLY A 111 -1.72 0.47 10.28
CA GLY A 111 -1.78 1.11 8.96
C GLY A 111 -0.77 0.51 7.99
N THR A 112 0.46 0.27 8.43
CA THR A 112 1.49 -0.38 7.61
C THR A 112 1.12 -1.82 7.28
N VAL A 113 0.70 -2.63 8.26
CA VAL A 113 0.26 -4.02 8.03
C VAL A 113 -0.94 -4.05 7.08
N ALA A 114 -1.93 -3.19 7.27
CA ALA A 114 -3.09 -3.08 6.39
C ALA A 114 -2.70 -2.64 4.97
N THR A 115 -1.77 -1.70 4.84
CA THR A 115 -1.28 -1.21 3.55
C THR A 115 -0.55 -2.32 2.80
N MET A 116 0.38 -3.02 3.44
CA MET A 116 1.13 -4.11 2.81
C MET A 116 0.19 -5.25 2.38
N GLY A 117 -0.76 -5.63 3.23
CA GLY A 117 -1.77 -6.64 2.90
C GLY A 117 -2.70 -6.20 1.76
N GLY A 118 -3.16 -4.95 1.78
CA GLY A 118 -4.03 -4.40 0.76
C GLY A 118 -3.35 -4.26 -0.61
N VAL A 119 -2.12 -3.73 -0.64
CA VAL A 119 -1.29 -3.68 -1.85
C VAL A 119 -1.02 -5.08 -2.37
N SER A 120 -0.66 -6.02 -1.49
CA SER A 120 -0.45 -7.42 -1.86
C SER A 120 -1.69 -8.04 -2.52
N ALA A 121 -2.87 -7.87 -1.92
CA ALA A 121 -4.12 -8.40 -2.45
C ALA A 121 -4.53 -7.78 -3.79
N LEU A 122 -4.37 -6.46 -3.94
CA LEU A 122 -4.72 -5.76 -5.18
C LEU A 122 -3.72 -6.04 -6.31
N THR A 123 -2.43 -6.17 -6.00
CA THR A 123 -1.42 -6.63 -6.97
C THR A 123 -1.68 -8.07 -7.37
N ALA A 124 -2.04 -8.95 -6.44
CA ALA A 124 -2.45 -10.32 -6.75
C ALA A 124 -3.69 -10.36 -7.68
N ALA A 125 -4.68 -9.49 -7.43
CA ALA A 125 -5.84 -9.34 -8.31
C ALA A 125 -5.45 -8.84 -9.69
N LEU A 126 -4.55 -7.86 -9.80
CA LEU A 126 -4.07 -7.33 -11.06
C LEU A 126 -3.32 -8.39 -11.86
N VAL A 127 -2.36 -9.08 -11.24
CA VAL A 127 -1.60 -10.16 -11.88
C VAL A 127 -2.53 -11.31 -12.29
N GLY A 128 -3.44 -11.73 -11.41
CA GLY A 128 -4.43 -12.76 -11.70
C GLY A 128 -5.33 -12.38 -12.88
N LEU A 129 -5.80 -11.14 -12.92
CA LEU A 129 -6.59 -10.59 -14.02
C LEU A 129 -5.79 -10.63 -15.34
N LEU A 130 -4.56 -10.13 -15.34
CA LEU A 130 -3.71 -10.09 -16.54
C LEU A 130 -3.39 -11.49 -17.06
N SER A 131 -3.06 -12.44 -16.17
CA SER A 131 -2.81 -13.84 -16.54
C SER A 131 -4.06 -14.48 -17.15
N VAL A 132 -5.20 -14.40 -16.47
CA VAL A 132 -6.45 -15.00 -16.97
C VAL A 132 -6.93 -14.35 -18.26
N ALA A 133 -6.80 -13.02 -18.39
CA ALA A 133 -7.11 -12.30 -19.61
C ALA A 133 -6.21 -12.74 -20.76
N GLY A 134 -4.89 -12.86 -20.53
CA GLY A 134 -3.95 -13.33 -21.55
C GLY A 134 -4.19 -14.76 -22.02
N TRP A 135 -4.77 -15.63 -21.18
CA TRP A 135 -5.11 -16.99 -21.54
C TRP A 135 -6.43 -17.11 -22.31
N ARG A 136 -7.41 -16.24 -22.02
CA ARG A 136 -8.78 -16.36 -22.55
C ARG A 136 -9.08 -15.39 -23.69
N ASN A 137 -8.54 -14.19 -23.62
CA ASN A 137 -8.78 -13.09 -24.56
C ASN A 137 -7.44 -12.38 -24.85
N PRO A 138 -6.45 -13.08 -25.47
CA PRO A 138 -5.09 -12.57 -25.61
C PRO A 138 -5.01 -11.25 -26.40
N ASP A 139 -5.96 -11.03 -27.32
CA ASP A 139 -5.95 -9.90 -28.24
C ASP A 139 -6.26 -8.55 -27.57
N ALA A 140 -6.89 -8.54 -26.40
CA ALA A 140 -7.26 -7.30 -25.71
C ALA A 140 -7.38 -7.45 -24.19
N LEU A 141 -6.74 -6.55 -23.44
CA LEU A 141 -6.92 -6.43 -22.01
C LEU A 141 -8.24 -5.74 -21.63
N PRO A 142 -8.89 -6.16 -20.52
CA PRO A 142 -10.00 -5.42 -19.93
C PRO A 142 -9.48 -4.16 -19.22
N MET A 143 -9.28 -3.08 -19.97
CA MET A 143 -8.65 -1.84 -19.48
C MET A 143 -9.39 -1.20 -18.29
N GLY A 144 -10.72 -1.25 -18.26
CA GLY A 144 -11.52 -0.71 -17.15
C GLY A 144 -11.13 -1.32 -15.80
N PRO A 145 -11.26 -2.65 -15.62
CA PRO A 145 -10.77 -3.34 -14.42
C PRO A 145 -9.30 -3.10 -14.09
N VAL A 146 -8.40 -3.05 -15.08
CA VAL A 146 -6.97 -2.76 -14.86
C VAL A 146 -6.79 -1.37 -14.24
N LEU A 147 -7.38 -0.33 -14.83
CA LEU A 147 -7.29 1.04 -14.33
C LEU A 147 -7.91 1.19 -12.93
N ILE A 148 -9.01 0.48 -12.65
CA ILE A 148 -9.62 0.45 -11.33
C ILE A 148 -8.65 -0.17 -10.31
N LEU A 149 -8.04 -1.31 -10.61
CA LEU A 149 -7.09 -1.96 -9.70
C LEU A 149 -5.87 -1.08 -9.44
N LEU A 150 -5.32 -0.42 -10.46
CA LEU A 150 -4.22 0.54 -10.31
C LEU A 150 -4.61 1.71 -9.40
N ALA A 151 -5.80 2.30 -9.60
CA ALA A 151 -6.31 3.36 -8.76
C ALA A 151 -6.52 2.90 -7.31
N LEU A 152 -7.03 1.68 -7.10
CA LEU A 152 -7.20 1.10 -5.78
C LEU A 152 -5.87 0.84 -5.07
N ILE A 153 -4.82 0.42 -5.79
CA ILE A 153 -3.47 0.23 -5.23
C ILE A 153 -2.93 1.56 -4.69
N LEU A 154 -3.17 2.68 -5.38
CA LEU A 154 -2.80 4.01 -4.88
C LEU A 154 -3.67 4.43 -3.68
N ALA A 155 -4.97 4.20 -3.77
CA ALA A 155 -5.92 4.60 -2.74
C ALA A 155 -5.76 3.85 -1.42
N VAL A 156 -5.37 2.56 -1.46
CA VAL A 156 -5.32 1.70 -0.27
C VAL A 156 -4.32 2.22 0.76
N VAL A 157 -3.23 2.85 0.33
CA VAL A 157 -2.23 3.48 1.22
C VAL A 157 -2.92 4.55 2.09
N PHE A 158 -3.60 5.50 1.45
CA PHE A 158 -4.26 6.60 2.16
C PHE A 158 -5.40 6.12 3.04
N VAL A 159 -6.20 5.18 2.54
CA VAL A 159 -7.34 4.60 3.28
C VAL A 159 -6.85 3.86 4.52
N ALA A 160 -5.87 2.98 4.38
CA ALA A 160 -5.34 2.18 5.48
C ALA A 160 -4.75 3.04 6.61
N TYR A 161 -3.91 4.04 6.29
CA TYR A 161 -3.36 4.95 7.29
C TYR A 161 -4.43 5.84 7.92
N THR A 162 -5.40 6.33 7.15
CA THR A 162 -6.51 7.15 7.67
C THR A 162 -7.37 6.37 8.65
N LEU A 163 -7.78 5.15 8.29
CA LEU A 163 -8.61 4.30 9.15
C LEU A 163 -7.85 3.90 10.41
N SER A 164 -6.57 3.53 10.29
CA SER A 164 -5.76 3.10 11.43
C SER A 164 -5.42 4.25 12.39
N SER A 165 -5.18 5.46 11.86
CA SER A 165 -4.98 6.66 12.68
C SER A 165 -6.25 7.06 13.41
N ARG A 166 -7.41 7.00 12.74
CA ARG A 166 -8.72 7.24 13.37
C ARG A 166 -9.02 6.19 14.44
N TRP A 167 -8.71 4.93 14.17
CA TRP A 167 -8.85 3.84 15.14
C TRP A 167 -7.97 4.07 16.37
N ALA A 168 -6.70 4.45 16.19
CA ALA A 168 -5.77 4.71 17.29
C ALA A 168 -6.25 5.85 18.17
N ARG A 169 -6.63 6.99 17.57
CA ARG A 169 -7.16 8.14 18.30
C ARG A 169 -8.43 7.79 19.08
N ARG A 170 -9.38 7.09 18.45
CA ARG A 170 -10.62 6.67 19.14
C ARG A 170 -10.34 5.70 20.28
N SER A 171 -9.38 4.79 20.09
CA SER A 171 -9.03 3.80 21.12
C SER A 171 -8.32 4.43 22.30
N ALA A 172 -7.39 5.37 22.06
CA ALA A 172 -6.73 6.15 23.10
C ALA A 172 -7.75 6.88 24.00
N LEU A 173 -8.67 7.63 23.37
CA LEU A 173 -9.72 8.37 24.09
C LEU A 173 -10.65 7.43 24.88
N LYS A 174 -11.04 6.28 24.31
CA LYS A 174 -11.84 5.26 25.01
C LYS A 174 -11.11 4.65 26.21
N SER A 175 -9.79 4.60 26.17
CA SER A 175 -8.94 4.14 27.26
C SER A 175 -8.61 5.24 28.28
N GLY A 176 -9.23 6.42 28.19
CA GLY A 176 -8.99 7.54 29.10
C GLY A 176 -7.71 8.33 28.81
N VAL A 177 -6.97 7.96 27.74
CA VAL A 177 -5.73 8.64 27.36
C VAL A 177 -6.06 9.90 26.59
N MET A 178 -5.81 11.05 27.21
CA MET A 178 -6.03 12.37 26.62
C MET A 178 -4.68 12.99 26.20
N PRO A 179 -4.60 13.64 25.03
CA PRO A 179 -3.38 14.35 24.65
C PRO A 179 -3.18 15.58 25.51
N THR A 180 -1.94 15.83 25.91
CA THR A 180 -1.47 17.07 26.53
C THR A 180 -1.66 18.27 25.59
N ALA A 181 -1.61 19.49 26.13
CA ALA A 181 -1.70 20.70 25.30
C ALA A 181 -0.61 20.74 24.22
N GLN A 182 0.61 20.30 24.55
CA GLN A 182 1.72 20.22 23.59
C GLN A 182 1.44 19.20 22.48
N GLU A 183 0.94 18.01 22.81
CA GLU A 183 0.59 16.98 21.82
C GLU A 183 -0.59 17.42 20.92
N GLN A 184 -1.53 18.18 21.47
CA GLN A 184 -2.64 18.75 20.68
C GLN A 184 -2.16 19.80 19.68
N GLU A 185 -1.27 20.71 20.09
CA GLU A 185 -0.66 21.68 19.18
C GLU A 185 0.21 20.99 18.12
N GLU A 186 0.95 19.95 18.51
CA GLU A 186 1.69 19.11 17.55
C GLU A 186 0.72 18.47 16.53
N ASP A 187 -0.34 17.81 16.98
CA ASP A 187 -1.29 17.09 16.10
C ASP A 187 -1.96 18.01 15.05
N LYS A 188 -2.11 19.31 15.32
CA LYS A 188 -2.62 20.29 14.34
C LYS A 188 -1.70 20.46 13.13
N GLN A 189 -0.41 20.20 13.30
CA GLN A 189 0.60 20.27 12.25
C GLN A 189 0.64 19.00 11.37
N TRP A 190 -0.25 18.03 11.59
CA TRP A 190 -0.26 16.77 10.86
C TRP A 190 -1.62 16.46 10.25
N THR A 191 -1.60 16.04 8.98
CA THR A 191 -2.78 15.48 8.33
C THR A 191 -3.11 14.10 8.90
N VAL A 192 -4.36 13.66 8.72
CA VAL A 192 -4.81 12.32 9.13
C VAL A 192 -4.03 11.19 8.42
N GLY A 193 -3.46 11.46 7.24
CA GLY A 193 -2.61 10.53 6.50
C GLY A 193 -1.13 10.54 6.90
N GLY A 194 -0.73 11.37 7.88
CA GLY A 194 0.66 11.42 8.38
C GLY A 194 1.60 12.34 7.60
N LEU A 195 1.08 13.23 6.75
CA LEU A 195 1.85 14.31 6.13
C LEU A 195 1.91 15.53 7.05
N TYR A 196 3.06 16.22 7.06
CA TYR A 196 3.24 17.46 7.82
C TYR A 196 2.52 18.62 7.11
N ASN A 197 1.95 19.55 7.87
CA ASN A 197 1.10 20.61 7.36
C ASN A 197 1.30 21.90 8.15
N ASN A 198 2.44 22.54 7.93
CA ASN A 198 2.77 23.83 8.53
C ASN A 198 3.07 24.86 7.43
N PRO A 199 2.25 25.92 7.25
CA PRO A 199 2.51 26.96 6.27
C PRO A 199 3.72 27.85 6.63
N ASP A 200 4.07 27.94 7.91
CA ASP A 200 5.16 28.80 8.40
C ASP A 200 6.54 28.14 8.25
N ASP A 201 6.58 26.81 8.10
CA ASP A 201 7.82 26.07 7.82
C ASP A 201 8.07 25.99 6.29
N PRO A 202 9.16 26.59 5.76
CA PRO A 202 9.43 26.62 4.33
C PRO A 202 10.02 25.32 3.76
N HIS A 203 10.36 24.33 4.59
CA HIS A 203 10.99 23.09 4.14
C HIS A 203 10.02 22.20 3.35
N ILE A 204 10.53 21.54 2.31
CA ILE A 204 9.76 20.54 1.55
C ILE A 204 9.71 19.23 2.32
N LEU A 205 10.85 18.77 2.83
CA LEU A 205 10.99 17.53 3.58
C LEU A 205 11.31 17.85 5.04
N VAL A 206 10.56 17.25 5.94
CA VAL A 206 10.77 17.35 7.39
C VAL A 206 10.83 15.95 8.02
N PRO A 207 11.48 15.78 9.18
CA PRO A 207 11.43 14.51 9.89
C PRO A 207 9.99 14.07 10.19
N LYS A 208 9.72 12.77 10.14
CA LYS A 208 8.46 12.21 10.61
C LYS A 208 8.29 12.48 12.12
N ARG A 209 7.06 12.73 12.56
CA ARG A 209 6.76 12.95 13.99
C ARG A 209 7.15 11.75 14.85
N SER A 210 7.43 12.05 16.11
CA SER A 210 7.58 11.06 17.18
C SER A 210 6.40 10.09 17.19
N GLY A 211 6.71 8.81 17.38
CA GLY A 211 5.75 7.71 17.39
C GLY A 211 5.21 7.27 16.02
N SER A 212 5.54 7.94 14.90
CA SER A 212 5.02 7.60 13.56
C SER A 212 6.00 6.91 12.61
N GLY A 213 7.21 6.60 13.09
CA GLY A 213 8.26 5.97 12.30
C GLY A 213 9.54 6.81 12.26
N THR A 214 10.50 6.36 11.46
CA THR A 214 11.72 7.11 11.13
C THR A 214 11.69 7.58 9.68
N GLY A 215 12.54 8.56 9.35
CA GLY A 215 12.67 9.12 8.00
C GLY A 215 11.96 10.46 7.81
N MET A 216 11.76 10.84 6.55
CA MET A 216 11.22 12.14 6.16
C MET A 216 9.77 12.03 5.68
N THR A 217 9.03 13.13 5.79
CA THR A 217 7.71 13.35 5.17
C THR A 217 7.71 14.67 4.42
N VAL A 218 6.71 14.89 3.56
CA VAL A 218 6.53 16.17 2.86
C VAL A 218 5.68 17.13 3.69
N ASN A 219 6.06 18.41 3.69
CA ASN A 219 5.25 19.50 4.23
C ASN A 219 4.23 19.99 3.19
N VAL A 220 2.97 19.59 3.30
CA VAL A 220 1.90 20.05 2.38
C VAL A 220 1.32 21.42 2.75
N GLY A 221 1.76 22.02 3.87
CA GLY A 221 1.32 23.33 4.34
C GLY A 221 1.83 24.48 3.49
N ASN A 222 3.00 24.33 2.87
CA ASN A 222 3.60 25.36 2.02
C ASN A 222 3.51 25.03 0.51
N ALA A 223 3.70 26.05 -0.33
CA ALA A 223 3.57 25.92 -1.79
C ALA A 223 4.63 24.99 -2.40
N LYS A 224 5.86 24.98 -1.87
CA LYS A 224 6.96 24.16 -2.40
C LYS A 224 6.71 22.67 -2.18
N GLY A 225 6.22 22.30 -1.00
CA GLY A 225 5.89 20.90 -0.71
C GLY A 225 4.67 20.41 -1.48
N ARG A 226 3.64 21.25 -1.68
CA ARG A 226 2.54 20.93 -2.60
C ARG A 226 3.03 20.72 -4.04
N ALA A 227 3.91 21.59 -4.53
CA ALA A 227 4.52 21.42 -5.85
C ALA A 227 5.31 20.10 -5.95
N ALA A 228 6.07 19.74 -4.91
CA ALA A 228 6.78 18.46 -4.87
C ALA A 228 5.83 17.25 -4.95
N VAL A 229 4.68 17.28 -4.26
CA VAL A 229 3.66 16.24 -4.36
C VAL A 229 3.08 16.16 -5.77
N VAL A 230 2.75 17.30 -6.39
CA VAL A 230 2.21 17.35 -7.76
C VAL A 230 3.22 16.82 -8.77
N VAL A 231 4.51 17.19 -8.65
CA VAL A 231 5.57 16.66 -9.51
C VAL A 231 5.74 15.16 -9.33
N PHE A 232 5.72 14.67 -8.08
CA PHE A 232 5.80 13.24 -7.80
C PHE A 232 4.63 12.47 -8.42
N LEU A 233 3.39 12.93 -8.20
CA LEU A 233 2.21 12.31 -8.80
C LEU A 233 2.23 12.42 -10.32
N GLY A 234 2.66 13.55 -10.87
CA GLY A 234 2.83 13.75 -12.31
C GLY A 234 3.83 12.75 -12.91
N LEU A 235 4.97 12.53 -12.26
CA LEU A 235 6.03 11.64 -12.76
C LEU A 235 5.71 10.16 -12.57
N PHE A 236 5.12 9.77 -11.44
CA PHE A 236 4.93 8.35 -11.09
C PHE A 236 3.53 7.83 -11.38
N VAL A 237 2.56 8.73 -11.59
CA VAL A 237 1.18 8.35 -11.96
C VAL A 237 0.83 8.94 -13.32
N GLY A 238 1.05 10.25 -13.50
CA GLY A 238 0.70 10.95 -14.74
C GLY A 238 1.46 10.44 -15.97
N VAL A 239 2.79 10.35 -15.90
CA VAL A 239 3.65 9.90 -17.01
C VAL A 239 3.31 8.46 -17.43
N PRO A 240 3.26 7.45 -16.54
CA PRO A 240 2.84 6.10 -16.94
C PRO A 240 1.46 6.05 -17.58
N LEU A 241 0.50 6.84 -17.08
CA LEU A 241 -0.84 6.93 -17.68
C LEU A 241 -0.79 7.61 -19.06
N VAL A 242 -0.04 8.69 -19.21
CA VAL A 242 0.09 9.45 -20.47
C VAL A 242 0.80 8.59 -21.51
N PHE A 243 1.97 8.00 -21.22
CA PHE A 243 2.63 7.10 -22.16
C PHE A 243 1.81 5.83 -22.42
N GLY A 244 1.11 5.33 -21.40
CA GLY A 244 0.11 4.27 -21.51
C GLY A 244 -1.19 4.66 -22.20
N VAL A 245 -1.39 5.92 -22.61
CA VAL A 245 -2.57 6.40 -23.35
C VAL A 245 -2.17 7.01 -24.71
N PHE A 246 -0.97 7.56 -24.87
CA PHE A 246 -0.48 8.16 -26.11
C PHE A 246 0.33 7.21 -26.99
N ALA A 247 0.75 6.04 -26.50
CA ALA A 247 1.13 4.94 -27.39
C ALA A 247 -0.11 4.26 -28.06
N VAL A 248 -1.28 4.91 -28.00
CA VAL A 248 -2.55 4.52 -28.64
C VAL A 248 -2.86 5.40 -29.88
N VAL A 249 -2.05 6.42 -30.18
CA VAL A 249 -2.23 7.30 -31.35
C VAL A 249 -1.16 7.03 -32.40
#